data_AF-A0A7L3M6T2-F1
#
_entry.id   AF-A0A7L3M6T2-F1
#
_cell.length_a   1.000
_cell.length_b   1.000
_cell.length_c   1.000
_cell.angle_alpha   90.00
_cell.angle_beta   90.00
_cell.angle_gamma   90.00
#
_symmetry.space_group_name_H-M   'P 1'
#
loop_
_entity.id
_entity.type
_entity.pdbx_description
1 polymer ?
#
loop_
_entity_poly.entity_id
_entity_poly.type
_entity_poly.pdbx_seq_one_letter_code
_entity_poly.pdbx_strand_id
1 'polypeptide(L)' 'EPLEVTFEEVAVRFSRAEWAQLSPWQRALHREVMCDNYDLVASLGEGTGPGAA' A
#
# COMPACT_ATOMS: atom_id res chain seq x y z
N GLU A 1 7.79 14.90 15.83
CA GLU A 1 7.15 14.61 14.54
C GLU A 1 6.81 13.13 14.42
N PRO A 2 5.55 12.69 14.61
CA PRO A 2 5.15 11.38 14.13
C PRO A 2 5.17 11.45 12.60
N LEU A 3 5.95 10.60 11.95
CA LEU A 3 5.98 10.53 10.50
C LEU A 3 4.65 9.94 10.02
N GLU A 4 3.96 10.64 9.12
CA GLU A 4 2.76 10.12 8.46
C GLU A 4 3.18 8.95 7.57
N VAL A 5 2.55 7.78 7.76
CA VAL A 5 2.79 6.63 6.90
C VAL A 5 2.15 6.90 5.55
N THR A 6 2.96 6.86 4.51
CA THR A 6 2.51 7.03 3.11
C THR A 6 2.46 5.69 2.39
N PHE A 7 1.66 5.62 1.31
CA PHE A 7 1.56 4.40 0.52
C PHE A 7 2.91 4.05 -0.12
N GLU A 8 3.69 5.04 -0.53
CA GLU A 8 5.04 4.91 -1.05
C GLU A 8 5.98 4.11 -0.15
N GLU A 9 5.83 4.20 1.17
CA GLU A 9 6.69 3.51 2.13
C GLU A 9 6.38 2.00 2.25
N VAL A 10 5.15 1.61 1.91
CA VAL A 10 4.70 0.20 1.98
C VAL A 10 4.51 -0.43 0.60
N ALA A 11 4.62 0.35 -0.48
CA ALA A 11 4.44 -0.13 -1.84
C ALA A 11 5.70 -0.84 -2.37
N VAL A 12 5.55 -2.10 -2.77
CA VAL A 12 6.58 -2.84 -3.51
C VAL A 12 6.37 -2.61 -5.00
N ARG A 13 7.37 -2.05 -5.68
CA ARG A 13 7.31 -1.79 -7.13
C ARG A 13 8.21 -2.73 -7.89
N PHE A 14 7.67 -3.30 -8.96
CA PHE A 14 8.42 -4.06 -9.95
C PHE A 14 8.62 -3.21 -11.20
N SER A 15 9.80 -3.27 -11.79
CA SER A 15 10.01 -2.84 -13.17
C SER A 15 9.20 -3.71 -14.14
N ARG A 16 9.03 -3.25 -15.38
CA ARG A 16 8.34 -4.03 -16.43
C ARG A 16 8.99 -5.39 -16.67
N ALA A 17 10.32 -5.47 -16.60
CA ALA A 17 11.07 -6.71 -16.81
C ALA A 17 10.92 -7.69 -15.64
N GLU A 18 10.91 -7.20 -14.39
CA GLU A 18 10.66 -8.04 -13.22
C GLU A 18 9.20 -8.52 -13.19
N TRP A 19 8.25 -7.63 -13.50
CA TRP A 19 6.83 -7.98 -13.56
C TRP A 19 6.53 -9.08 -14.59
N ALA A 20 7.25 -9.08 -15.73
CA ALA A 20 7.12 -10.09 -16.76
C ALA A 20 7.65 -11.48 -16.34
N GLN A 21 8.56 -11.53 -15.36
CA GLN A 21 9.10 -12.79 -14.82
C GLN A 21 8.22 -13.40 -13.74
N LEU A 22 7.25 -12.65 -13.20
CA LEU A 22 6.33 -13.16 -12.20
C LEU A 22 5.34 -14.14 -12.82
N SER A 23 5.13 -15.25 -12.13
CA SER A 23 4.04 -16.17 -12.44
C SER A 23 2.67 -15.49 -12.22
N PRO A 24 1.59 -15.99 -12.86
CA PRO A 24 0.26 -15.39 -12.73
C PRO A 24 -0.23 -15.22 -11.28
N TRP A 25 0.06 -16.18 -10.39
CA TRP A 25 -0.35 -16.10 -8.99
C TRP A 25 0.44 -15.03 -8.21
N GLN A 26 1.72 -14.82 -8.52
CA GLN A 26 2.52 -13.77 -7.87
C GLN A 26 2.01 -12.38 -8.25
N ARG A 27 1.59 -12.20 -9.51
CA ARG A 27 0.98 -10.94 -9.97
C ARG A 27 -0.38 -10.68 -9.33
N ALA A 28 -1.16 -11.74 -9.11
CA ALA A 28 -2.43 -11.63 -8.40
C ALA A 28 -2.22 -11.24 -6.94
N LEU A 29 -1.32 -11.94 -6.24
CA LEU A 29 -0.95 -11.66 -4.86
C LEU A 29 -0.39 -10.24 -4.69
N HIS A 30 0.48 -9.79 -5.59
CA HIS A 30 1.01 -8.42 -5.53
C HIS A 30 -0.11 -7.38 -5.61
N ARG A 31 -1.08 -7.57 -6.51
CA ARG A 31 -2.22 -6.64 -6.63
C ARG A 31 -3.07 -6.63 -5.37
N GLU A 32 -3.37 -7.80 -4.81
CA GLU A 32 -4.14 -7.94 -3.57
C GLU A 32 -3.45 -7.21 -2.41
N VAL A 33 -2.18 -7.53 -2.16
CA VAL A 33 -1.41 -6.91 -1.08
C VAL A 33 -1.26 -5.39 -1.27
N MET A 34 -1.04 -4.92 -2.51
CA MET A 34 -0.93 -3.48 -2.76
C MET A 34 -2.28 -2.76 -2.59
N CYS A 35 -3.41 -3.40 -2.91
CA CYS A 35 -4.73 -2.84 -2.61
C CYS A 35 -4.95 -2.74 -1.09
N ASP A 36 -4.68 -3.81 -0.35
CA ASP A 36 -4.85 -3.81 1.12
C ASP A 36 -3.96 -2.77 1.79
N ASN A 37 -2.72 -2.62 1.32
CA ASN A 37 -1.81 -1.58 1.80
C ASN A 37 -2.34 -0.16 1.54
N TYR A 38 -2.96 0.06 0.38
CA TYR A 38 -3.55 1.36 0.04
C TYR A 38 -4.72 1.68 0.97
N ASP A 39 -5.63 0.72 1.17
CA ASP A 39 -6.79 0.89 2.04
C ASP A 39 -6.39 1.11 3.50
N LEU A 40 -5.38 0.38 3.97
CA LEU A 40 -4.83 0.56 5.31
C LEU A 40 -4.25 1.97 5.50
N VAL A 41 -3.40 2.44 4.58
CA VAL A 41 -2.82 3.79 4.65
C VAL A 41 -3.91 4.86 4.55
N ALA A 42 -4.90 4.69 3.68
CA ALA A 42 -6.05 5.59 3.59
C ALA A 42 -6.81 5.69 4.92
N SER A 43 -7.04 4.56 5.60
CA SER A 43 -7.72 4.53 6.90
C SER A 43 -6.94 5.22 8.03
N LEU A 44 -5.60 5.21 7.96
CA LEU A 44 -4.75 5.91 8.93
C LEU A 44 -4.89 7.44 8.81
N GLY A 45 -5.15 7.94 7.60
CA GLY A 45 -5.47 9.34 7.35
C GLY A 45 -6.82 9.79 7.91
N GLU A 46 -7.73 8.87 8.23
CA GLU A 46 -9.05 9.18 8.82
C GLU A 46 -9.04 9.21 10.37
N GLY A 47 -7.97 8.71 11.00
CA GLY A 47 -7.85 8.61 12.46
C GLY A 47 -7.37 9.89 13.18
N THR A 48 -7.07 10.97 12.46
CA THR A 48 -6.52 12.22 13.03
C THR A 48 -7.38 13.44 12.70
N GLY A 49 -8.68 13.35 12.92
CA GLY A 49 -9.52 14.54 13.12
C GLY A 49 -9.47 14.99 14.60
N PRO A 50 -9.25 16.29 14.91
CA PRO A 50 -9.45 16.80 16.26
C PRO A 50 -10.96 16.89 16.52
N GLY A 51 -11.56 15.83 17.06
CA GLY A 51 -13.01 15.76 17.17
C GLY A 51 -13.55 14.57 17.94
N ALA A 52 -12.94 14.23 19.08
CA ALA A 52 -13.60 13.45 20.12
C ALA A 52 -13.44 14.22 21.44
N ALA A 53 -14.31 15.20 21.63
CA ALA A 53 -14.56 15.88 22.90
C ALA A 53 -15.98 15.53 23.35
#